data_AF-A0A139L566-F1
#
_entry.id   AF-A0A139L566-F1
#
_cell.length_a   1.000
_cell.length_b   1.000
_cell.length_c   1.000
_cell.angle_alpha   90.00
_cell.angle_beta   90.00
_cell.angle_gamma   90.00
#
_symmetry.space_group_name_H-M   'P 1'
#
loop_
_entity.id
_entity.type
_entity.pdbx_description
1 polymer ?
#
loop_
_entity_poly.entity_id
_entity_poly.type
_entity_poly.pdbx_seq_one_letter_code
_entity_poly.pdbx_strand_id
1 'polypeptide(L)'
;MIMSKIDFLKEQIIESRDFVNRLVSELPESLWYTIPQGTDSNFAWQIGHLIISQNFHAITCITGRNEEVYKLIPLIDYVKIFNGMGTLHRSVEENLIPTAELKKQLDAVHEICIRNLSLLDDPILSENLEPIPFKHPVANNKHEALSWCFKHEMWHSAEMEAIKRALGHPVKWM
;
A
#
# COMPACT_ATOMS: atom_id res chain seq x y z
N MET A 1 8.82 -7.72 -28.56
CA MET A 1 7.41 -7.36 -28.30
C MET A 1 7.39 -6.01 -27.64
N ILE A 2 6.47 -5.12 -28.00
CA ILE A 2 6.28 -3.85 -27.28
C ILE A 2 5.52 -4.21 -25.98
N MET A 3 6.03 -3.77 -24.84
CA MET A 3 5.37 -3.95 -23.54
C MET A 3 4.03 -3.21 -23.53
N SER A 4 2.98 -3.84 -23.01
CA SER A 4 1.68 -3.19 -22.85
C SER A 4 1.75 -2.11 -21.76
N LYS A 5 0.84 -1.13 -21.79
CA LYS A 5 0.78 -0.11 -20.73
C LYS A 5 0.40 -0.71 -19.39
N ILE A 6 -0.45 -1.72 -19.37
CA ILE A 6 -0.83 -2.40 -18.14
C ILE A 6 0.32 -3.21 -17.55
N ASP A 7 1.14 -3.84 -18.39
CA ASP A 7 2.37 -4.51 -17.92
C ASP A 7 3.35 -3.51 -17.32
N PHE A 8 3.54 -2.34 -17.96
CA PHE A 8 4.35 -1.27 -17.38
C PHE A 8 3.86 -0.88 -15.97
N LEU A 9 2.56 -0.61 -15.82
CA LEU A 9 1.99 -0.21 -14.52
C LEU A 9 2.16 -1.31 -13.46
N LYS A 10 1.99 -2.57 -13.86
CA LYS A 10 2.20 -3.74 -13.00
C LYS A 10 3.65 -3.87 -12.55
N GLU A 11 4.61 -3.70 -13.46
CA GLU A 11 6.04 -3.67 -13.12
C GLU A 11 6.36 -2.55 -12.12
N GLN A 12 5.81 -1.35 -12.31
CA GLN A 12 6.01 -0.24 -11.35
C GLN A 12 5.43 -0.55 -9.96
N ILE A 13 4.29 -1.24 -9.88
CA ILE A 13 3.71 -1.68 -8.61
C ILE A 13 4.63 -2.72 -7.94
N ILE A 14 5.18 -3.67 -8.71
CA ILE A 14 6.15 -4.66 -8.20
C ILE A 14 7.41 -3.96 -7.67
N GLU A 15 8.03 -3.11 -8.48
CA GLU A 15 9.25 -2.39 -8.09
C GLU A 15 9.03 -1.55 -6.82
N SER A 16 7.90 -0.83 -6.71
CA SER A 16 7.59 -0.05 -5.50
C SER A 16 7.45 -0.94 -4.26
N ARG A 17 6.89 -2.14 -4.41
CA ARG A 17 6.78 -3.12 -3.32
C ARG A 17 8.13 -3.68 -2.92
N ASP A 18 9.06 -3.89 -3.86
CA ASP A 18 10.41 -4.35 -3.53
C ASP A 18 11.17 -3.37 -2.64
N PHE A 19 10.99 -2.05 -2.84
CA PHE A 19 11.53 -1.04 -1.91
C PHE A 19 10.95 -1.18 -0.50
N VAL A 20 9.64 -1.33 -0.38
CA VAL A 20 8.96 -1.53 0.91
C VAL A 20 9.41 -2.83 1.56
N ASN A 21 9.46 -3.94 0.82
CA ASN A 21 9.89 -5.25 1.31
C ASN A 21 11.32 -5.23 1.85
N ARG A 22 12.21 -4.49 1.19
CA ARG A 22 13.57 -4.26 1.70
C ARG A 22 13.52 -3.57 3.06
N LEU A 23 12.77 -2.48 3.21
CA LEU A 23 12.64 -1.78 4.49
C LEU A 23 12.02 -2.67 5.58
N VAL A 24 10.99 -3.44 5.25
CA VAL A 24 10.34 -4.44 6.11
C VAL A 24 11.33 -5.49 6.60
N SER A 25 12.26 -5.94 5.74
CA SER A 25 13.29 -6.92 6.11
C SER A 25 14.41 -6.35 6.99
N GLU A 26 14.63 -5.02 6.95
CA GLU A 26 15.76 -4.37 7.61
C GLU A 26 15.43 -3.82 9.00
N LEU A 27 14.15 -3.53 9.31
CA LEU A 27 13.72 -3.03 10.62
C LEU A 27 13.17 -4.18 11.49
N PRO A 28 13.74 -4.45 12.68
CA PRO A 28 13.21 -5.44 13.61
C PRO A 28 11.72 -5.22 13.92
N GLU A 29 10.93 -6.30 13.88
CA GLU A 29 9.48 -6.25 14.12
C GLU A 29 9.12 -5.63 15.48
N SER A 30 9.96 -5.83 16.50
CA SER A 30 9.78 -5.23 17.84
C SER A 30 9.80 -3.70 17.83
N LEU A 31 10.27 -3.06 16.75
CA LEU A 31 10.31 -1.61 16.60
C LEU A 31 9.18 -1.06 15.72
N TRP A 32 8.34 -1.92 15.13
CA TRP A 32 7.33 -1.45 14.16
C TRP A 32 6.30 -0.51 14.78
N TYR A 33 6.04 -0.66 16.07
CA TYR A 33 5.11 0.17 16.82
C TYR A 33 5.78 1.38 17.48
N THR A 34 7.11 1.43 17.52
CA THR A 34 7.84 2.56 18.09
C THR A 34 7.62 3.81 17.23
N ILE A 35 7.19 4.90 17.85
CA ILE A 35 7.10 6.22 17.23
C ILE A 35 8.42 6.95 17.49
N PRO A 36 9.26 7.19 16.46
CA PRO A 36 10.50 7.95 16.63
C PRO A 36 10.23 9.39 17.04
N GLN A 37 11.20 10.02 17.71
CA GLN A 37 11.10 11.45 18.05
C GLN A 37 10.99 12.31 16.79
N GLY A 38 10.06 13.27 16.79
CA GLY A 38 9.89 14.21 15.67
C GLY A 38 9.06 13.69 14.50
N THR A 39 8.44 12.52 14.63
CA THR A 39 7.40 12.02 13.72
C THR A 39 6.13 11.68 14.51
N ASP A 40 4.99 11.69 13.83
CA ASP A 40 3.68 11.26 14.32
C ASP A 40 3.33 9.84 13.86
N SER A 41 4.29 9.13 13.25
CA SER A 41 4.08 7.87 12.56
C SER A 41 4.97 6.73 13.06
N ASN A 42 4.50 5.49 12.86
CA ASN A 42 5.26 4.28 13.09
C ASN A 42 5.14 3.31 11.91
N PHE A 43 6.02 2.32 11.87
CA PHE A 43 6.14 1.40 10.75
C PHE A 43 4.89 0.53 10.56
N ALA A 44 4.24 0.14 11.67
CA ALA A 44 3.00 -0.63 11.67
C ALA A 44 1.85 0.13 10.98
N TRP A 45 1.70 1.43 11.25
CA TRP A 45 0.70 2.25 10.56
C TRP A 45 1.00 2.38 9.07
N GLN A 46 2.27 2.58 8.69
CA GLN A 46 2.67 2.67 7.28
C GLN A 46 2.31 1.40 6.51
N ILE A 47 2.57 0.22 7.08
CA ILE A 47 2.20 -1.07 6.48
C ILE A 47 0.67 -1.21 6.37
N GLY A 48 -0.07 -0.94 7.45
CA GLY A 48 -1.53 -0.98 7.45
C GLY A 48 -2.14 -0.04 6.41
N HIS A 49 -1.54 1.14 6.25
CA HIS A 49 -1.95 2.12 5.25
C HIS A 49 -1.70 1.63 3.82
N LEU A 50 -0.53 1.04 3.55
CA LEU A 50 -0.22 0.46 2.24
C LEU A 50 -1.17 -0.68 1.86
N ILE A 51 -1.57 -1.53 2.82
CA ILE A 51 -2.55 -2.60 2.61
C ILE A 51 -3.87 -2.02 2.08
N ILE A 52 -4.45 -1.03 2.78
CA ILE A 52 -5.74 -0.47 2.35
C ILE A 52 -5.62 0.36 1.07
N SER A 53 -4.50 1.06 0.88
CA SER A 53 -4.28 1.93 -0.28
C SER A 53 -4.08 1.12 -1.57
N GLN A 54 -3.33 0.01 -1.53
CA GLN A 54 -3.20 -0.87 -2.69
C GLN A 54 -4.52 -1.56 -3.03
N ASN A 55 -5.25 -2.05 -2.02
CA ASN A 55 -6.59 -2.59 -2.24
C ASN A 55 -7.54 -1.54 -2.85
N PHE A 56 -7.49 -0.30 -2.39
CA PHE A 56 -8.37 0.74 -2.92
C PHE A 56 -7.99 1.10 -4.36
N HIS A 57 -6.74 1.52 -4.60
CA HIS A 57 -6.31 2.06 -5.89
C HIS A 57 -6.20 1.01 -7.00
N ALA A 58 -5.66 -0.17 -6.70
CA ALA A 58 -5.30 -1.16 -7.72
C ALA A 58 -6.23 -2.38 -7.80
N ILE A 59 -7.20 -2.50 -6.88
CA ILE A 59 -8.20 -3.58 -6.90
C ILE A 59 -9.61 -2.97 -6.97
N THR A 60 -10.03 -2.25 -5.94
CA THR A 60 -11.41 -1.77 -5.79
C THR A 60 -11.79 -0.79 -6.89
N CYS A 61 -10.94 0.20 -7.20
CA CYS A 61 -11.19 1.17 -8.25
C CYS A 61 -11.10 0.59 -9.69
N ILE A 62 -10.55 -0.62 -9.85
CA ILE A 62 -10.24 -1.21 -11.15
C ILE A 62 -11.25 -2.30 -11.53
N THR A 63 -11.55 -3.19 -10.58
CA THR A 63 -12.41 -4.37 -10.79
C THR A 63 -13.53 -4.49 -9.75
N GLY A 64 -13.65 -3.52 -8.83
CA GLY A 64 -14.66 -3.52 -7.79
C GLY A 64 -14.25 -4.36 -6.59
N ARG A 65 -15.23 -4.68 -5.74
CA ARG A 65 -15.02 -5.43 -4.51
C ARG A 65 -14.41 -6.81 -4.81
N ASN A 66 -13.30 -7.13 -4.12
CA ASN A 66 -12.66 -8.44 -4.20
C ASN A 66 -12.94 -9.24 -2.92
N GLU A 67 -13.60 -10.40 -3.05
CA GLU A 67 -14.00 -11.25 -1.92
C GLU A 67 -12.81 -11.89 -1.18
N GLU A 68 -11.68 -12.13 -1.87
CA GLU A 68 -10.48 -12.67 -1.22
C GLU A 68 -9.90 -11.65 -0.24
N VAL A 69 -9.77 -10.38 -0.68
CA VAL A 69 -9.32 -9.29 0.21
C VAL A 69 -10.28 -9.08 1.37
N TYR A 70 -11.59 -9.09 1.13
CA TYR A 70 -12.60 -8.91 2.18
C TYR A 70 -12.61 -10.02 3.25
N LYS A 71 -12.14 -11.23 2.90
CA LYS A 71 -11.95 -12.33 3.86
C LYS A 71 -10.60 -12.26 4.56
N LEU A 72 -9.60 -11.68 3.89
CA LEU A 72 -8.24 -11.57 4.38
C LEU A 72 -8.08 -10.48 5.45
N ILE A 73 -8.69 -9.30 5.23
CA ILE A 73 -8.57 -8.15 6.12
C ILE A 73 -9.94 -7.63 6.57
N PRO A 74 -10.10 -7.19 7.83
CA PRO A 74 -11.31 -6.51 8.29
C PRO A 74 -11.33 -5.07 7.74
N LEU A 75 -11.61 -4.93 6.44
CA LEU A 75 -11.40 -3.70 5.66
C LEU A 75 -12.05 -2.46 6.30
N ILE A 76 -13.26 -2.59 6.85
CA ILE A 76 -13.97 -1.48 7.48
C ILE A 76 -13.19 -0.92 8.67
N ASP A 77 -12.64 -1.80 9.52
CA ASP A 77 -11.88 -1.37 10.70
C ASP A 77 -10.48 -0.90 10.30
N TYR A 78 -9.86 -1.52 9.29
CA TYR A 78 -8.59 -1.06 8.75
C TYR A 78 -8.71 0.35 8.16
N VAL A 79 -9.80 0.66 7.45
CA VAL A 79 -10.05 2.02 6.96
C VAL A 79 -10.22 3.00 8.13
N LYS A 80 -10.82 2.63 9.26
CA LYS A 80 -10.90 3.54 10.41
C LYS A 80 -9.54 3.83 11.04
N ILE A 81 -8.65 2.85 11.04
CA ILE A 81 -7.35 2.91 11.72
C ILE A 81 -6.28 3.54 10.82
N PHE A 82 -6.21 3.07 9.57
CA PHE A 82 -5.10 3.34 8.65
C PHE A 82 -5.46 4.32 7.54
N ASN A 83 -6.65 4.94 7.55
CA ASN A 83 -6.96 5.98 6.58
C ASN A 83 -6.00 7.17 6.75
N GLY A 84 -5.35 7.56 5.66
CA GLY A 84 -4.42 8.70 5.63
C GLY A 84 -5.10 10.07 5.47
N MET A 85 -6.43 10.12 5.41
CA MET A 85 -7.17 11.38 5.30
C MET A 85 -7.44 12.03 6.67
N GLY A 86 -7.13 13.32 6.80
CA GLY A 86 -7.49 14.16 7.94
C GLY A 86 -6.31 14.54 8.83
N THR A 87 -6.61 14.86 10.09
CA THR A 87 -5.63 15.30 11.12
C THR A 87 -5.30 14.20 12.13
N LEU A 88 -5.51 12.93 11.76
CA LEU A 88 -5.21 11.80 12.64
C LEU A 88 -3.70 11.55 12.67
N HIS A 89 -3.20 11.17 13.84
CA HIS A 89 -1.82 10.69 13.97
C HIS A 89 -1.62 9.48 13.06
N ARG A 90 -0.53 9.46 12.30
CA ARG A 90 -0.20 8.36 11.39
C ARG A 90 0.49 7.20 12.10
N SER A 91 0.04 6.88 13.30
CA SER A 91 0.57 5.84 14.19
C SER A 91 -0.55 5.06 14.86
N VAL A 92 -0.21 3.87 15.36
CA VAL A 92 -1.11 3.00 16.13
C VAL A 92 -0.43 2.54 17.41
N GLU A 93 -1.22 2.28 18.45
CA GLU A 93 -0.74 1.72 19.71
C GLU A 93 -0.13 0.31 19.51
N GLU A 94 0.81 -0.03 20.39
CA GLU A 94 1.52 -1.30 20.37
C GLU A 94 0.56 -2.50 20.41
N ASN A 95 0.86 -3.52 19.61
CA ASN A 95 0.12 -4.79 19.56
C ASN A 95 -1.36 -4.69 19.12
N LEU A 96 -1.78 -3.57 18.51
CA LEU A 96 -3.13 -3.46 17.93
C LEU A 96 -3.40 -4.58 16.92
N ILE A 97 -2.40 -4.92 16.09
CA ILE A 97 -2.41 -6.07 15.17
C ILE A 97 -1.04 -6.76 15.29
N PRO A 98 -0.93 -8.09 15.30
CA PRO A 98 0.38 -8.73 15.27
C PRO A 98 1.19 -8.32 14.02
N THR A 99 2.46 -7.98 14.18
CA THR A 99 3.36 -7.60 13.07
C THR A 99 3.43 -8.67 11.98
N ALA A 100 3.46 -9.94 12.39
CA ALA A 100 3.42 -11.09 11.48
C ALA A 100 2.12 -11.13 10.63
N GLU A 101 0.98 -10.73 11.21
CA GLU A 101 -0.29 -10.67 10.48
C GLU A 101 -0.31 -9.47 9.51
N LEU A 102 0.19 -8.30 9.93
CA LEU A 102 0.37 -7.16 9.02
C LEU A 102 1.24 -7.52 7.82
N LYS A 103 2.38 -8.18 8.05
CA LYS A 103 3.28 -8.62 6.97
C LYS A 103 2.58 -9.59 6.02
N LYS A 104 1.93 -10.63 6.57
CA LYS A 104 1.21 -11.63 5.77
C LYS A 104 0.11 -11.00 4.91
N GLN A 105 -0.63 -10.04 5.45
CA GLN A 105 -1.69 -9.35 4.71
C GLN A 105 -1.14 -8.38 3.66
N LEU A 106 -0.03 -7.69 3.95
CA LEU A 106 0.69 -6.87 2.98
C LEU A 106 1.08 -7.70 1.76
N ASP A 107 1.70 -8.86 1.99
CA ASP A 107 2.13 -9.79 0.94
C ASP A 107 0.92 -10.31 0.15
N ALA A 108 -0.11 -10.82 0.83
CA ALA A 108 -1.27 -11.43 0.18
C ALA A 108 -2.12 -10.43 -0.64
N VAL A 109 -2.32 -9.19 -0.16
CA VAL A 109 -3.02 -8.16 -0.95
C VAL A 109 -2.27 -7.82 -2.23
N HIS A 110 -0.94 -7.79 -2.18
CA HIS A 110 -0.13 -7.55 -3.37
C HIS A 110 -0.19 -8.70 -4.35
N GLU A 111 -0.10 -9.95 -3.89
CA GLU A 111 -0.28 -11.13 -4.75
C GLU A 111 -1.64 -11.11 -5.45
N ILE A 112 -2.72 -10.78 -4.74
CA ILE A 112 -4.06 -10.62 -5.32
C ILE A 112 -4.06 -9.49 -6.37
N CYS A 113 -3.44 -8.35 -6.05
CA CYS A 113 -3.33 -7.22 -6.98
C CYS A 113 -2.63 -7.64 -8.29
N ILE A 114 -1.44 -8.23 -8.22
CA ILE A 114 -0.67 -8.64 -9.41
C ILE A 114 -1.41 -9.72 -10.21
N ARG A 115 -2.05 -10.68 -9.53
CA ARG A 115 -2.87 -11.69 -10.18
C ARG A 115 -4.05 -11.08 -10.93
N ASN A 116 -4.76 -10.13 -10.33
CA ASN A 116 -5.89 -9.45 -10.99
C ASN A 116 -5.41 -8.64 -12.19
N LEU A 117 -4.33 -7.87 -12.08
CA LEU A 117 -3.78 -7.07 -13.17
C LEU A 117 -3.29 -7.92 -14.34
N SER A 118 -2.83 -9.15 -14.09
CA SER A 118 -2.37 -10.07 -15.14
C SER A 118 -3.51 -10.64 -16.00
N LEU A 119 -4.77 -10.37 -15.65
CA LEU A 119 -5.96 -10.78 -16.42
C LEU A 119 -6.55 -9.65 -17.26
N LEU A 120 -5.91 -8.47 -17.28
CA LEU A 120 -6.42 -7.26 -17.87
C LEU A 120 -5.57 -6.81 -19.08
N ASP A 121 -6.18 -6.04 -19.97
CA ASP A 121 -5.55 -5.48 -21.17
C ASP A 121 -5.66 -3.94 -21.21
N ASP A 122 -4.81 -3.30 -22.01
CA ASP A 122 -4.70 -1.85 -22.16
C ASP A 122 -6.02 -1.06 -22.35
N PRO A 123 -7.06 -1.54 -23.05
CA PRO A 123 -8.31 -0.79 -23.21
C PRO A 123 -8.96 -0.37 -21.89
N ILE A 124 -8.85 -1.21 -20.84
CA ILE A 124 -9.46 -0.95 -19.53
C ILE A 124 -8.92 0.34 -18.90
N LEU A 125 -7.69 0.74 -19.24
CA LEU A 125 -7.00 1.88 -18.67
C LEU A 125 -7.70 3.21 -18.97
N SER A 126 -8.47 3.26 -20.06
CA SER A 126 -9.25 4.45 -20.46
C SER A 126 -10.65 4.52 -19.83
N GLU A 127 -11.09 3.46 -19.17
CA GLU A 127 -12.40 3.42 -18.53
C GLU A 127 -12.42 4.25 -17.24
N ASN A 128 -13.64 4.67 -16.88
CA ASN A 128 -13.91 5.24 -15.57
C ASN A 128 -13.58 4.24 -14.46
N LEU A 129 -13.31 4.75 -13.26
CA LEU A 129 -13.19 3.92 -12.07
C LEU A 129 -14.48 3.15 -11.81
N GLU A 130 -14.33 1.97 -11.21
CA GLU A 130 -15.48 1.25 -10.65
C GLU A 130 -16.21 2.11 -9.62
N PRO A 131 -17.55 1.97 -9.48
CA PRO A 131 -18.34 2.80 -8.57
C PRO A 131 -17.82 2.74 -7.13
N ILE A 132 -17.47 3.91 -6.59
CA ILE A 132 -17.04 4.11 -5.20
C ILE A 132 -17.92 5.17 -4.54
N PRO A 133 -18.14 5.12 -3.21
CA PRO A 133 -19.09 5.99 -2.52
C PRO A 133 -18.66 7.47 -2.41
N PHE A 134 -17.47 7.81 -2.89
CA PHE A 134 -16.91 9.16 -2.87
C PHE A 134 -16.04 9.40 -4.11
N LYS A 135 -15.72 10.67 -4.40
CA LYS A 135 -14.79 11.00 -5.49
C LYS A 135 -13.39 10.55 -5.11
N HIS A 136 -12.73 9.81 -6.00
CA HIS A 136 -11.33 9.44 -5.82
C HIS A 136 -10.45 10.72 -5.69
N PRO A 137 -9.50 10.79 -4.74
CA PRO A 137 -8.78 12.03 -4.42
C PRO A 137 -7.88 12.55 -5.55
N VAL A 138 -7.33 11.66 -6.38
CA VAL A 138 -6.36 12.00 -7.44
C VAL A 138 -6.83 11.58 -8.85
N ALA A 139 -7.14 10.30 -9.02
CA ALA A 139 -7.51 9.69 -10.29
C ALA A 139 -8.96 9.93 -10.76
N ASN A 140 -9.14 10.00 -12.08
CA ASN A 140 -10.42 10.08 -12.77
C ASN A 140 -10.71 8.83 -13.63
N ASN A 141 -9.68 8.03 -13.94
CA ASN A 141 -9.76 6.82 -14.75
C ASN A 141 -8.83 5.72 -14.19
N LYS A 142 -8.99 4.49 -14.67
CA LYS A 142 -8.25 3.31 -14.17
C LYS A 142 -6.73 3.44 -14.35
N HIS A 143 -6.26 4.08 -15.43
CA HIS A 143 -4.85 4.40 -15.61
C HIS A 143 -4.31 5.28 -14.47
N GLU A 144 -4.97 6.40 -14.19
CA GLU A 144 -4.54 7.33 -13.15
C GLU A 144 -4.54 6.67 -11.76
N ALA A 145 -5.50 5.78 -11.48
CA ALA A 145 -5.57 5.05 -10.21
C ALA A 145 -4.39 4.09 -10.04
N LEU A 146 -4.08 3.28 -11.07
CA LEU A 146 -2.92 2.39 -11.07
C LEU A 146 -1.60 3.17 -11.01
N SER A 147 -1.53 4.28 -11.75
CA SER A 147 -0.35 5.15 -11.72
C SER A 147 -0.14 5.77 -10.34
N TRP A 148 -1.23 6.15 -9.67
CA TRP A 148 -1.16 6.66 -8.32
C TRP A 148 -0.76 5.58 -7.31
N CYS A 149 -1.19 4.32 -7.48
CA CYS A 149 -0.89 3.23 -6.57
C CYS A 149 0.62 3.09 -6.29
N PHE A 150 1.45 2.96 -7.33
CA PHE A 150 2.90 2.78 -7.12
C PHE A 150 3.60 4.07 -6.67
N LYS A 151 3.14 5.24 -7.14
CA LYS A 151 3.67 6.54 -6.69
C LYS A 151 3.41 6.77 -5.21
N HIS A 152 2.23 6.41 -4.76
CA HIS A 152 1.80 6.48 -3.38
C HIS A 152 2.62 5.52 -2.50
N GLU A 153 2.80 4.27 -2.95
CA GLU A 153 3.66 3.31 -2.25
C GLU A 153 5.11 3.81 -2.15
N MET A 154 5.66 4.38 -3.23
CA MET A 154 6.98 5.00 -3.21
C MET A 154 7.09 6.19 -2.25
N TRP A 155 6.08 7.05 -2.16
CA TRP A 155 6.04 8.13 -1.16
C TRP A 155 6.15 7.53 0.24
N HIS A 156 5.28 6.59 0.59
CA HIS A 156 5.30 5.96 1.91
C HIS A 156 6.59 5.19 2.20
N SER A 157 7.25 4.62 1.19
CA SER A 157 8.58 4.02 1.36
C SER A 157 9.62 5.03 1.87
N ALA A 158 9.58 6.29 1.42
CA ALA A 158 10.47 7.34 1.90
C ALA A 158 10.16 7.74 3.35
N GLU A 159 8.89 7.73 3.75
CA GLU A 159 8.49 7.95 5.15
C GLU A 159 8.96 6.80 6.05
N MET A 160 8.78 5.56 5.59
CA MET A 160 9.27 4.35 6.27
C MET A 160 10.79 4.37 6.44
N GLU A 161 11.53 4.81 5.42
CA GLU A 161 12.98 5.02 5.51
C GLU A 161 13.34 6.08 6.56
N ALA A 162 12.62 7.20 6.61
CA ALA A 162 12.84 8.26 7.60
C ALA A 162 12.60 7.76 9.04
N ILE A 163 11.53 6.98 9.26
CA ILE A 163 11.24 6.30 10.53
C ILE A 163 12.39 5.38 10.91
N LYS A 164 12.79 4.50 10.00
CA LYS A 164 13.87 3.53 10.19
C LYS A 164 15.18 4.23 10.60
N ARG A 165 15.55 5.31 9.91
CA ARG A 165 16.72 6.14 10.23
C ARG A 165 16.62 6.79 11.61
N ALA A 166 15.45 7.33 11.96
CA ALA A 166 15.22 7.96 13.26
C ALA A 166 15.30 6.95 14.43
N LEU A 167 15.06 5.67 14.18
CA LEU A 167 15.25 4.57 15.14
C LEU A 167 16.69 4.06 15.20
N GLY A 168 17.64 4.68 14.49
CA GLY A 168 19.05 4.28 14.50
C GLY A 168 19.36 3.10 13.56
N HIS A 169 18.47 2.78 12.63
CA HIS A 169 18.66 1.73 11.62
C HIS A 169 18.88 2.36 10.23
N PRO A 170 20.10 2.83 9.89
CA PRO A 170 20.36 3.48 8.61
C PRO A 170 20.10 2.55 7.43
N VAL A 171 19.81 3.14 6.27
CA VAL A 171 19.71 2.38 5.02
C VAL A 171 21.07 1.92 4.59
N LYS A 172 21.18 0.62 4.29
CA LYS A 172 22.33 0.04 3.60
C LYS A 172 22.03 0.09 2.11
N TRP A 173 22.39 1.21 1.48
CA TRP A 173 22.58 1.19 0.03
C TRP A 173 23.86 0.39 -0.21
N MET A 174 23.80 -0.60 -1.12
CA MET A 174 24.91 -1.52 -1.42
C MET A 174 26.25 -0.78 -1.55
#